data_AF-A0A5N3P952-F1
#
_entry.id   AF-A0A5N3P952-F1
#
_cell.length_a   1.000
_cell.length_b   1.000
_cell.length_c   1.000
_cell.angle_alpha   90.00
_cell.angle_beta   90.00
_cell.angle_gamma   90.00
#
_symmetry.space_group_name_H-M   'P 1'
#
loop_
_entity.id
_entity.type
_entity.pdbx_description
1 polymer ?
#
loop_
_entity_poly.entity_id
_entity_poly.type
_entity_poly.pdbx_seq_one_letter_code
_entity_poly.pdbx_strand_id
1 'polypeptide(L)'
;MNKNDLPLNELQELSAIKQAALSYVTEAFAEAEFDGLDADCMAQAALFAAFMELVATYGEEAVAEYAQGLPDKIRSGGFSTALKH
;
A
#
# COMPACT_ATOMS: atom_id res chain seq x y z
N MET A 1 -4.08 -5.98 25.84
CA MET A 1 -4.95 -6.72 24.91
C MET A 1 -4.08 -7.45 23.92
N ASN A 2 -4.26 -8.77 23.80
CA ASN A 2 -3.49 -9.59 22.87
C ASN A 2 -3.98 -9.27 21.45
N LYS A 3 -3.07 -9.13 20.48
CA LYS A 3 -3.43 -8.86 19.06
C LYS A 3 -4.26 -9.99 18.40
N ASN A 4 -4.50 -11.09 19.13
CA ASN A 4 -5.21 -12.27 18.68
C ASN A 4 -6.70 -12.33 19.09
N ASP A 5 -7.22 -11.35 19.83
CA ASP A 5 -8.62 -11.34 20.31
C ASP A 5 -9.52 -10.34 19.55
N LEU A 6 -9.12 -9.92 18.34
CA LEU A 6 -9.98 -9.08 17.50
C LEU A 6 -11.12 -9.94 16.92
N PRO A 7 -12.40 -9.57 17.10
CA PRO A 7 -13.51 -10.32 16.56
C PRO A 7 -13.39 -10.40 15.03
N LEU A 8 -13.67 -11.57 14.45
CA LEU A 8 -13.53 -11.85 13.01
C LEU A 8 -14.17 -10.77 12.12
N ASN A 9 -15.29 -10.19 12.59
CA ASN A 9 -16.02 -9.13 11.91
C ASN A 9 -15.19 -7.85 11.74
N GLU A 10 -14.43 -7.42 12.76
CA GLU A 10 -13.58 -6.22 12.66
C GLU A 10 -12.38 -6.43 11.72
N LEU A 11 -11.82 -7.65 11.66
CA LEU A 11 -10.76 -7.98 10.71
C LEU A 11 -11.26 -7.96 9.27
N GLN A 12 -12.49 -8.44 9.04
CA GLN A 12 -13.16 -8.38 7.74
C GLN A 12 -13.44 -6.92 7.35
N GLU A 13 -13.94 -6.10 8.27
CA GLU A 13 -14.17 -4.66 8.06
C GLU A 13 -12.87 -3.92 7.73
N LEU A 14 -11.78 -4.17 8.47
CA LEU A 14 -10.46 -3.59 8.17
C LEU A 14 -9.94 -4.01 6.79
N SER A 15 -10.18 -5.26 6.38
CA SER A 15 -9.79 -5.73 5.05
C SER A 15 -10.61 -5.05 3.95
N ALA A 16 -11.92 -4.83 4.18
CA ALA A 16 -12.79 -4.12 3.27
C ALA A 16 -12.40 -2.64 3.14
N ILE A 17 -12.04 -1.98 4.23
CA ILE A 17 -11.54 -0.60 4.22
C ILE A 17 -10.23 -0.50 3.41
N LYS A 18 -9.29 -1.43 3.62
CA LYS A 18 -8.04 -1.46 2.86
C LYS A 18 -8.28 -1.68 1.37
N GLN A 19 -9.22 -2.56 1.01
CA GLN A 19 -9.61 -2.78 -0.38
C GLN A 19 -10.24 -1.54 -0.99
N ALA A 20 -11.16 -0.88 -0.27
CA ALA A 20 -11.79 0.36 -0.74
C ALA A 20 -10.76 1.47 -0.97
N ALA A 21 -9.82 1.67 -0.03
CA ALA A 21 -8.72 2.62 -0.19
C ALA A 21 -7.86 2.32 -1.43
N LEU A 22 -7.55 1.03 -1.67
CA LEU A 22 -6.80 0.61 -2.85
C LEU A 22 -7.57 0.90 -4.16
N SER A 23 -8.91 0.73 -4.17
CA SER A 23 -9.74 1.09 -5.32
C SER A 23 -9.64 2.58 -5.64
N TYR A 24 -9.74 3.46 -4.63
CA TYR A 24 -9.57 4.91 -4.85
C TYR A 24 -8.21 5.26 -5.43
N VAL A 25 -7.14 4.63 -4.94
CA VAL A 25 -5.79 4.84 -5.51
C VAL A 25 -5.72 4.34 -6.95
N THR A 26 -6.32 3.20 -7.26
CA THR A 26 -6.32 2.63 -8.61
C THR A 26 -7.11 3.51 -9.59
N GLU A 27 -8.24 4.07 -9.15
CA GLU A 27 -9.02 5.03 -9.93
C GLU A 27 -8.22 6.30 -10.22
N ALA A 28 -7.53 6.86 -9.22
CA ALA A 28 -6.66 8.02 -9.40
C ALA A 28 -5.52 7.76 -10.40
N PHE A 29 -4.99 6.53 -10.45
CA PHE A 29 -3.99 6.14 -11.45
C PHE A 29 -4.59 6.10 -12.86
N ALA A 30 -5.80 5.55 -13.02
CA ALA A 30 -6.49 5.50 -14.30
C ALA A 30 -6.82 6.89 -14.83
N GLU A 31 -7.24 7.82 -13.95
CA GLU A 31 -7.46 9.22 -14.30
C GLU A 31 -6.16 9.92 -14.73
N ALA A 32 -5.08 9.73 -13.98
CA ALA A 32 -3.78 10.30 -14.31
C ALA A 32 -3.26 9.82 -15.68
N GLU A 33 -3.42 8.53 -16.00
CA GLU A 33 -3.07 7.97 -17.30
C GLU A 33 -3.93 8.57 -18.43
N PHE A 34 -5.23 8.78 -18.18
CA PHE A 34 -6.13 9.44 -19.12
C PHE A 34 -5.70 10.90 -19.41
N ASP A 35 -5.19 11.60 -18.40
CA ASP A 35 -4.62 12.95 -18.52
C ASP A 35 -3.22 12.97 -19.15
N GLY A 36 -2.66 11.79 -19.48
CA GLY A 36 -1.37 11.63 -20.16
C GLY A 36 -0.16 11.65 -19.23
N LEU A 37 -0.35 11.46 -17.92
CA LEU A 37 0.76 11.27 -17.00
C LEU A 37 1.41 9.91 -17.21
N ASP A 38 2.74 9.90 -17.10
CA ASP A 38 3.52 8.67 -17.15
C ASP A 38 3.27 7.79 -15.92
N ALA A 39 3.03 6.50 -16.15
CA ALA A 39 2.67 5.55 -15.10
C ALA A 39 3.80 5.34 -14.08
N ASP A 40 5.06 5.36 -14.52
CA ASP A 40 6.21 5.23 -13.61
C ASP A 40 6.33 6.46 -12.71
N CYS A 41 6.12 7.66 -13.26
CA CYS A 41 6.05 8.91 -12.50
C CYS A 41 4.92 8.86 -11.45
N MET A 42 3.73 8.39 -11.82
CA MET A 42 2.59 8.28 -10.91
C MET A 42 2.87 7.27 -9.78
N ALA A 43 3.48 6.13 -10.10
CA ALA A 43 3.88 5.13 -9.11
C ALA A 43 4.89 5.68 -8.10
N GLN A 44 5.89 6.42 -8.56
CA GLN A 44 6.88 7.06 -7.68
C GLN A 44 6.25 8.12 -6.78
N ALA A 45 5.37 8.96 -7.34
CA ALA A 45 4.64 9.97 -6.58
C ALA A 45 3.76 9.34 -5.49
N ALA A 46 3.02 8.27 -5.83
CA ALA A 46 2.20 7.55 -4.87
C ALA A 46 3.03 6.90 -3.76
N LEU A 47 4.18 6.31 -4.09
CA LEU A 47 5.08 5.74 -3.09
C LEU A 47 5.61 6.81 -2.13
N PHE A 48 5.99 7.97 -2.67
CA PHE A 48 6.45 9.10 -1.86
C PHE A 48 5.35 9.61 -0.93
N ALA A 49 4.14 9.83 -1.45
CA ALA A 49 2.99 10.25 -0.66
C ALA A 49 2.64 9.24 0.44
N ALA A 50 2.68 7.94 0.14
CA ALA A 50 2.46 6.89 1.11
C ALA A 50 3.49 6.93 2.24
N PHE A 51 4.79 7.08 1.93
CA PHE A 51 5.82 7.19 2.96
C PHE A 51 5.70 8.48 3.78
N MET A 52 5.34 9.61 3.17
CA MET A 52 5.08 10.85 3.91
C MET A 52 4.00 10.66 4.97
N GLU A 53 2.87 10.05 4.61
CA GLU A 53 1.76 9.80 5.54
C GLU A 53 2.17 8.84 6.67
N LEU A 54 2.89 7.77 6.32
CA LEU A 54 3.39 6.81 7.31
C LEU A 54 4.37 7.48 8.28
N VAL A 55 5.29 8.33 7.79
CA VAL A 55 6.25 9.05 8.64
C VAL A 55 5.54 10.08 9.52
N ALA A 56 4.56 10.80 8.98
CA ALA A 56 3.76 11.76 9.74
C ALA A 56 2.97 11.08 10.87
N THR A 57 2.48 9.86 10.64
CA THR A 57 1.67 9.10 11.61
C THR A 57 2.52 8.36 12.65
N TYR A 58 3.62 7.74 12.22
CA TYR A 58 4.37 6.76 13.04
C TYR A 58 5.81 7.18 13.35
N GLY A 59 6.36 8.18 12.67
CA GLY A 59 7.75 8.64 12.80
C GLY A 59 8.73 7.90 11.88
N GLU A 60 9.89 8.52 11.63
CA GLU A 60 10.88 8.06 10.64
C GLU A 60 11.43 6.66 10.96
N GLU A 61 11.84 6.40 12.21
CA GLU A 61 12.44 5.13 12.61
C GLU A 61 11.46 3.94 12.46
N ALA A 62 10.20 4.12 12.88
CA ALA A 62 9.19 3.07 12.75
C ALA A 62 8.92 2.72 11.27
N VAL A 63 8.95 3.73 10.39
CA VAL A 63 8.77 3.54 8.96
C VAL A 63 10.01 2.92 8.31
N ALA A 64 11.21 3.27 8.77
CA ALA A 64 12.45 2.64 8.32
C ALA A 64 12.47 1.14 8.65
N GLU A 65 12.08 0.76 9.88
CA GLU A 65 11.92 -0.64 10.28
C GLU A 65 10.87 -1.37 9.42
N TYR A 66 9.72 -0.73 9.17
CA TYR A 66 8.70 -1.27 8.26
C TYR A 66 9.25 -1.50 6.84
N ALA A 67 10.03 -0.55 6.32
CA ALA A 67 10.58 -0.58 4.98
C ALA A 67 11.63 -1.69 4.77
N GLN A 68 12.33 -2.13 5.83
CA GLN A 68 13.31 -3.23 5.76
C GLN A 68 12.71 -4.54 5.23
N GLY A 69 11.41 -4.77 5.43
CA GLY A 69 10.72 -5.97 4.92
C GLY A 69 10.24 -5.86 3.47
N LEU A 70 10.28 -4.67 2.85
CA LEU A 70 9.80 -4.46 1.49
C LEU A 70 10.61 -5.22 0.43
N PRO A 71 11.97 -5.22 0.46
CA PRO A 71 12.76 -5.98 -0.51
C PRO A 71 12.37 -7.45 -0.58
N ASP A 72 12.11 -8.07 0.57
CA ASP A 72 11.75 -9.49 0.63
C ASP A 72 10.34 -9.75 0.12
N LYS A 73 9.38 -8.85 0.42
CA LYS A 73 8.03 -8.90 -0.17
C LYS A 73 8.05 -8.74 -1.69
N ILE A 74 8.90 -7.86 -2.23
CA ILE A 74 9.04 -7.68 -3.68
C ILE A 74 9.60 -8.96 -4.32
N ARG A 75 10.67 -9.52 -3.76
CA ARG A 75 11.30 -10.74 -4.29
C ARG A 75 10.36 -11.95 -4.24
N SER A 76 9.58 -12.08 -3.16
CA SER A 76 8.58 -13.15 -3.01
C SER A 76 7.37 -12.98 -3.94
N GLY A 77 7.23 -11.84 -4.63
CA GLY A 77 6.12 -11.56 -5.53
C GLY A 77 4.87 -11.05 -4.83
N GLY A 78 4.97 -10.55 -3.59
CA GLY A 78 3.85 -10.04 -2.81
C GLY A 78 3.12 -8.82 -3.43
N PHE A 79 3.69 -8.24 -4.48
CA PHE A 79 3.09 -7.13 -5.25
C PHE A 79 2.82 -7.50 -6.72
N SER A 80 3.08 -8.76 -7.11
CA SER A 80 2.81 -9.23 -8.47
C SER A 80 1.38 -9.73 -8.58
N THR A 81 0.58 -9.13 -9.48
CA THR A 81 -0.80 -9.55 -9.76
C THR A 81 -0.89 -10.63 -10.85
N ALA A 82 0.19 -10.84 -11.61
CA ALA A 82 0.33 -11.94 -12.56
C ALA A 82 1.18 -13.08 -11.96
N LEU A 83 0.71 -14.33 -12.10
CA LEU A 83 1.51 -15.52 -11.86
C LEU A 83 2.79 -15.42 -12.71
N LYS A 84 3.97 -15.44 -12.06
CA LYS A 84 5.24 -15.58 -12.76
C LYS A 84 5.20 -16.90 -13.54
N HIS A 85 5.13 -16.83 -14.86
CA HIS A 85 5.38 -17.97 -15.75
C HIS A 85 6.87 -18.28 -15.83
#